data_AF-A0AAV0QBR4-F1
#
_entry.id   AF-A0AAV0QBR4-F1
#
_cell.length_a   1.000
_cell.length_b   1.000
_cell.length_c   1.000
_cell.angle_alpha   90.00
_cell.angle_beta   90.00
_cell.angle_gamma   90.00
#
_symmetry.space_group_name_H-M   'P 1'
#
loop_
_entity.id
_entity.type
_entity.pdbx_description
1 polymer ?
#
loop_
_entity_poly.entity_id
_entity_poly.type
_entity_poly.pdbx_seq_one_letter_code
_entity_poly.pdbx_strand_id
1 'polypeptide(L)'
;MFDSNNLVIAAKRLSSWDDAVDALTVRWNGDEISLPTEGDAEWSTSTGESRSVVVERTADTNSVKVRVSGMVEMNIRVRPIGKEEDRVHNYQIPNGDVFAHLETQFKFDNLSEKVEGVLGKTYRPDYVSPAKIGVPMPVLGGEDKYKTPSLMSPLCKVCRFQPAAAIASA
;
A
#
# COMPACT_ATOMS: atom_id res chain seq x y z
N MET A 1 3.38 -12.48 1.10
CA MET A 1 2.77 -11.75 -0.04
C MET A 1 3.70 -11.80 -1.24
N PHE A 2 4.93 -11.30 -1.11
CA PHE A 2 5.93 -11.25 -2.21
C PHE A 2 7.15 -12.19 -2.00
N ASP A 3 7.02 -13.20 -1.13
CA ASP A 3 8.12 -14.08 -0.71
C ASP A 3 9.31 -13.30 -0.15
N SER A 4 10.49 -13.40 -0.78
CA SER A 4 11.70 -12.65 -0.44
C SER A 4 11.83 -11.31 -1.19
N ASN A 5 10.84 -10.96 -2.02
CA ASN A 5 10.84 -9.76 -2.84
C ASN A 5 10.09 -8.61 -2.18
N ASN A 6 10.29 -7.40 -2.69
CA ASN A 6 9.63 -6.19 -2.22
C ASN A 6 9.05 -5.40 -3.40
N LEU A 7 7.79 -5.00 -3.29
CA LEU A 7 7.14 -4.02 -4.16
C LEU A 7 6.98 -2.70 -3.39
N VAL A 8 7.49 -1.61 -3.95
CA VAL A 8 7.35 -0.26 -3.40
C VAL A 8 6.57 0.59 -4.38
N ILE A 9 5.48 1.19 -3.92
CA ILE A 9 4.73 2.21 -4.65
C ILE A 9 4.76 3.47 -3.80
N ALA A 10 5.19 4.58 -4.40
CA ALA A 10 5.42 5.83 -3.71
C ALA A 10 4.97 7.04 -4.55
N ALA A 11 4.72 8.15 -3.86
CA ALA A 11 4.55 9.46 -4.48
C ALA A 11 5.91 10.15 -4.65
N LYS A 12 6.17 10.70 -5.83
CA LYS A 12 7.33 11.55 -6.13
C LYS A 12 7.22 12.87 -5.38
N ARG A 13 8.36 13.41 -4.97
CA ARG A 13 8.43 14.79 -4.50
C ARG A 13 8.21 15.72 -5.69
N LEU A 14 7.26 16.65 -5.59
CA LEU A 14 6.94 17.64 -6.61
C LEU A 14 7.04 19.06 -6.04
N SER A 15 7.36 20.03 -6.89
CA SER A 15 7.32 21.46 -6.53
C SER A 15 5.94 22.08 -6.68
N SER A 16 5.10 21.50 -7.55
CA SER A 16 3.71 21.89 -7.77
C SER A 16 2.91 20.66 -8.20
N TRP A 17 1.61 20.62 -7.91
CA TRP A 17 0.74 19.55 -8.37
C TRP A 17 0.19 19.86 -9.76
N ASP A 18 0.25 18.88 -10.65
CA ASP A 18 -0.40 18.86 -11.96
C ASP A 18 -0.93 17.45 -12.20
N ASP A 19 -2.23 17.31 -12.44
CA ASP A 19 -2.85 16.00 -12.68
C ASP A 19 -2.31 15.35 -13.97
N ALA A 20 -1.78 16.11 -14.92
CA ALA A 20 -1.16 15.60 -16.14
C ALA A 20 0.29 15.08 -15.92
N VAL A 21 0.89 15.33 -14.75
CA VAL A 21 2.22 14.84 -14.40
C VAL A 21 2.11 13.60 -13.54
N ASP A 22 2.78 12.52 -13.96
CA ASP A 22 2.79 11.27 -13.22
C ASP A 22 3.71 11.34 -11.99
N ALA A 23 3.09 11.52 -10.83
CA ALA A 23 3.71 11.57 -9.51
C ALA A 23 3.92 10.18 -8.90
N LEU A 24 3.68 9.09 -9.63
CA LEU A 24 3.81 7.73 -9.12
C LEU A 24 5.20 7.14 -9.45
N THR A 25 5.79 6.44 -8.48
CA THR A 25 6.99 5.62 -8.67
C THR A 25 6.71 4.20 -8.21
N VAL A 26 7.07 3.22 -9.04
CA VAL A 26 6.98 1.79 -8.71
C VAL A 26 8.39 1.19 -8.73
N ARG A 27 8.75 0.44 -7.70
CA ARG A 27 10.02 -0.28 -7.62
C ARG A 27 9.82 -1.73 -7.22
N TRP A 28 10.54 -2.62 -7.89
CA TRP A 28 10.63 -4.04 -7.55
C TRP A 28 12.05 -4.36 -7.09
N ASN A 29 12.20 -4.87 -5.86
CA ASN A 29 13.51 -5.17 -5.26
C ASN A 29 14.52 -4.00 -5.27
N GLY A 30 14.02 -2.77 -5.29
CA GLY A 30 14.84 -1.57 -5.36
C GLY A 30 15.04 -1.02 -6.76
N ASP A 31 14.75 -1.79 -7.81
CA ASP A 31 14.85 -1.34 -9.20
C ASP A 31 13.56 -0.63 -9.63
N GLU A 32 13.69 0.53 -10.26
CA GLU A 32 12.54 1.28 -10.78
C GLU A 32 11.93 0.57 -11.98
N ILE A 33 10.61 0.43 -11.95
CA ILE A 33 9.84 -0.21 -13.01
C ILE A 33 9.37 0.89 -13.97
N SER A 34 9.64 0.70 -15.26
CA SER A 34 9.05 1.55 -16.29
C SER A 34 7.59 1.17 -16.48
N LEU A 35 6.69 2.06 -16.06
CA LEU A 35 5.26 1.94 -16.29
C LEU A 35 4.79 3.17 -17.09
N PRO A 36 4.69 3.06 -18.43
CA PRO A 36 4.24 4.16 -19.28
C PRO A 36 2.91 4.76 -18.84
N THR A 37 2.66 6.02 -19.22
CA THR A 37 1.40 6.73 -18.98
C THR A 37 0.34 6.44 -20.05
N GLU A 38 0.63 5.56 -21.01
CA GLU A 38 -0.35 5.08 -21.97
C GLU A 38 -1.35 4.19 -21.22
N GLY A 39 -2.65 4.42 -21.47
CA GLY A 39 -3.71 3.63 -20.85
C GLY A 39 -3.48 2.13 -21.03
N ASP A 40 -3.73 1.36 -19.98
CA ASP A 40 -3.54 -0.10 -19.90
C ASP A 40 -2.08 -0.59 -19.90
N ALA A 41 -1.09 0.31 -19.71
CA ALA A 41 0.28 -0.13 -19.48
C ALA A 41 0.37 -1.05 -18.26
N GLU A 42 1.03 -2.20 -18.44
CA GLU A 42 1.14 -3.24 -17.45
C GLU A 42 2.60 -3.65 -17.26
N TRP A 43 2.95 -3.88 -15.99
CA TRP A 43 4.14 -4.63 -15.62
C TRP A 43 3.74 -5.86 -14.81
N SER A 44 4.37 -7.00 -15.07
CA SER A 44 4.13 -8.21 -14.31
C SER A 44 5.41 -8.98 -14.02
N THR A 45 5.39 -9.74 -12.93
CA THR A 45 6.45 -10.67 -12.55
C THR A 45 5.87 -11.87 -11.83
N SER A 46 6.70 -12.91 -11.66
CA SER A 46 6.37 -14.07 -10.83
C SER A 46 7.35 -14.20 -9.67
N THR A 47 6.86 -14.50 -8.48
CA THR A 47 7.67 -14.82 -7.30
C THR A 47 7.59 -16.30 -6.98
N GLY A 48 8.75 -16.93 -6.74
CA GLY A 48 8.87 -18.30 -6.24
C GLY A 48 7.96 -19.31 -6.95
N GLU A 49 7.30 -20.16 -6.16
CA GLU A 49 6.40 -21.23 -6.61
C GLU A 49 5.01 -20.70 -7.05
N SER A 50 4.94 -19.90 -8.13
CA SER A 50 3.72 -19.52 -8.89
C SER A 50 2.92 -18.26 -8.52
N ARG A 51 3.42 -17.36 -7.65
CA ARG A 51 2.68 -16.11 -7.39
C ARG A 51 2.94 -15.07 -8.45
N SER A 52 1.90 -14.66 -9.16
CA SER A 52 1.96 -13.55 -10.11
C SER A 52 1.68 -12.23 -9.40
N VAL A 53 2.53 -11.24 -9.67
CA VAL A 53 2.34 -9.84 -9.27
C VAL A 53 2.18 -9.03 -10.54
N VAL A 54 1.08 -8.29 -10.62
CA VAL A 54 0.75 -7.44 -11.77
C VAL A 54 0.52 -6.03 -11.27
N VAL A 55 1.09 -5.04 -11.94
CA VAL A 55 0.86 -3.60 -11.72
C VAL A 55 0.38 -3.02 -13.04
N GLU A 56 -0.87 -2.56 -13.07
CA GLU A 56 -1.57 -2.08 -14.26
C GLU A 56 -1.98 -0.62 -14.06
N ARG A 57 -1.84 0.21 -15.10
CA ARG A 57 -2.42 1.57 -15.09
C ARG A 57 -3.94 1.50 -15.06
N THR A 58 -4.55 2.36 -14.26
CA THR A 58 -6.01 2.56 -14.26
C THR A 58 -6.44 3.95 -14.74
N ALA A 59 -5.46 4.82 -15.00
CA ALA A 59 -5.58 6.11 -15.65
C ALA A 59 -4.21 6.48 -16.24
N ASP A 60 -4.19 7.49 -17.11
CA ASP A 60 -2.95 7.96 -17.77
C ASP A 60 -1.86 8.31 -16.75
N THR A 61 -2.22 8.92 -15.63
CA THR A 61 -1.30 9.32 -14.57
C THR A 61 -1.81 8.93 -13.19
N ASN A 62 -0.88 8.81 -12.24
CA ASN A 62 -1.13 8.79 -10.80
C ASN A 62 -1.99 7.62 -10.26
N SER A 63 -2.45 6.70 -11.10
CA SER A 63 -3.36 5.62 -10.69
C SER A 63 -2.92 4.26 -11.22
N VAL A 64 -2.80 3.30 -10.32
CA VAL A 64 -2.46 1.91 -10.64
C VAL A 64 -3.33 0.93 -9.87
N LYS A 65 -3.48 -0.26 -10.42
CA LYS A 65 -4.03 -1.42 -9.74
C LYS A 65 -2.95 -2.49 -9.63
N VAL A 66 -2.76 -3.00 -8.43
CA VAL A 66 -1.85 -4.09 -8.14
C VAL A 66 -2.66 -5.35 -7.88
N ARG A 67 -2.34 -6.46 -8.54
CA ARG A 67 -2.90 -7.78 -8.24
C ARG A 67 -1.80 -8.72 -7.83
N VAL A 68 -1.99 -9.39 -6.70
CA VAL A 68 -1.15 -10.49 -6.24
C VAL A 68 -2.02 -11.75 -6.24
N SER A 69 -1.69 -12.69 -7.13
CA SER A 69 -2.54 -13.86 -7.43
C SER A 69 -2.97 -14.61 -6.17
N GLY A 70 -4.29 -14.69 -5.97
CA GLY A 70 -4.91 -15.41 -4.85
C GLY A 70 -4.73 -14.77 -3.47
N MET A 71 -4.29 -13.51 -3.39
CA MET A 71 -4.03 -12.82 -2.12
C MET A 71 -4.74 -11.47 -2.00
N VAL A 72 -4.43 -10.51 -2.87
CA VAL A 72 -4.91 -9.13 -2.72
C VAL A 72 -4.93 -8.40 -4.06
N GLU A 73 -5.98 -7.60 -4.26
CA GLU A 73 -6.03 -6.50 -5.22
C GLU A 73 -5.96 -5.17 -4.47
N MET A 74 -5.10 -4.26 -4.95
CA MET A 74 -4.91 -2.93 -4.38
C MET A 74 -5.11 -1.88 -5.46
N ASN A 75 -6.10 -1.00 -5.30
CA ASN A 75 -6.22 0.20 -6.12
C ASN A 75 -5.47 1.33 -5.40
N ILE A 76 -4.50 1.93 -6.07
CA ILE A 76 -3.62 2.95 -5.49
C ILE A 76 -3.66 4.18 -6.38
N ARG A 77 -3.89 5.34 -5.76
CA ARG A 77 -3.88 6.63 -6.43
C ARG A 77 -3.05 7.64 -5.65
N VAL A 78 -2.17 8.36 -6.33
CA VAL A 78 -1.48 9.52 -5.75
C VAL A 78 -2.41 10.73 -5.82
N ARG A 79 -2.60 11.42 -4.71
CA ARG A 79 -3.44 12.61 -4.60
C ARG A 79 -2.69 13.73 -3.88
N PRO A 80 -2.87 15.00 -4.30
CA PRO A 80 -2.31 16.12 -3.56
C PRO A 80 -3.11 16.33 -2.29
N ILE A 81 -2.44 16.75 -1.23
CA ILE A 81 -3.12 17.25 -0.04
C ILE A 81 -3.53 18.69 -0.30
N GLY A 82 -4.84 18.90 -0.49
CA GLY A 82 -5.41 20.23 -0.71
C GLY A 82 -5.57 21.05 0.59
N LYS A 83 -5.88 22.34 0.46
CA LYS A 83 -6.09 23.24 1.61
C LYS A 83 -7.16 22.76 2.59
N GLU A 84 -8.24 22.20 2.07
CA GLU A 84 -9.34 21.71 2.92
C GLU A 84 -8.93 20.45 3.69
N GLU A 85 -8.19 19.55 3.04
CA GLU A 85 -7.65 18.36 3.69
C GLU A 85 -6.62 18.75 4.76
N ASP A 86 -5.68 19.63 4.43
CA ASP A 86 -4.72 20.20 5.40
C ASP A 86 -5.42 20.83 6.61
N ARG A 87 -6.51 21.58 6.40
CA ARG A 87 -7.32 22.18 7.48
C ARG A 87 -8.01 21.13 8.35
N VAL A 88 -8.60 20.10 7.76
CA VAL A 88 -9.36 19.07 8.47
C VAL A 88 -8.44 18.12 9.25
N HIS A 89 -7.29 17.77 8.67
CA HIS A 89 -6.32 16.86 9.27
C HIS A 89 -5.21 17.55 10.05
N ASN A 90 -5.14 18.89 9.98
CA ASN A 90 -4.12 19.72 10.61
C ASN A 90 -2.69 19.24 10.28
N TYR A 91 -2.41 19.00 8.99
CA TYR A 91 -1.07 18.60 8.54
C TYR A 91 -0.05 19.73 8.66
N GLN A 92 -0.52 20.99 8.64
CA GLN A 92 0.30 22.20 8.79
C GLN A 92 1.31 22.35 7.65
N ILE A 93 0.85 22.10 6.42
CA ILE A 93 1.71 22.17 5.24
C ILE A 93 2.21 23.62 5.05
N PRO A 94 3.53 23.83 4.98
CA PRO A 94 4.08 25.17 4.76
C PRO A 94 3.60 25.79 3.44
N ASN A 95 3.45 27.12 3.43
CA ASN A 95 3.09 27.84 2.21
C ASN A 95 4.14 27.61 1.11
N GLY A 96 3.68 27.15 -0.06
CA GLY A 96 4.53 26.85 -1.21
C GLY A 96 5.00 25.39 -1.28
N ASP A 97 4.75 24.59 -0.25
CA ASP A 97 4.99 23.15 -0.29
C ASP A 97 3.78 22.39 -0.84
N VAL A 98 4.05 21.32 -1.58
CA VAL A 98 3.05 20.40 -2.10
C VAL A 98 3.33 19.01 -1.56
N PHE A 99 2.37 18.50 -0.79
CA PHE A 99 2.43 17.15 -0.25
C PHE A 99 1.43 16.29 -1.04
N ALA A 100 1.77 15.02 -1.21
CA ALA A 100 0.90 14.05 -1.84
C ALA A 100 0.86 12.79 -0.97
N HIS A 101 -0.29 12.12 -0.97
CA HIS A 101 -0.50 10.88 -0.26
C HIS A 101 -1.00 9.79 -1.21
N LEU A 102 -0.92 8.54 -0.74
CA LEU A 102 -1.51 7.41 -1.43
C LEU A 102 -2.92 7.19 -0.89
N GLU A 103 -3.90 7.40 -1.75
CA GLU A 103 -5.23 6.86 -1.57
C GLU A 103 -5.18 5.37 -1.96
N THR A 104 -5.60 4.49 -1.04
CA THR A 104 -5.47 3.05 -1.23
C THR A 104 -6.78 2.35 -0.90
N GLN A 105 -7.15 1.36 -1.72
CA GLN A 105 -8.29 0.49 -1.50
C GLN A 105 -7.84 -0.95 -1.67
N PHE A 106 -8.22 -1.81 -0.72
CA PHE A 106 -7.77 -3.20 -0.67
C PHE A 106 -8.97 -4.13 -0.80
N LYS A 107 -8.82 -5.14 -1.66
CA LYS A 107 -9.69 -6.31 -1.72
C LYS A 107 -8.84 -7.53 -1.46
N PHE A 108 -9.12 -8.25 -0.40
CA PHE A 108 -8.39 -9.46 -0.04
C PHE A 108 -9.15 -10.71 -0.50
N ASP A 109 -8.41 -11.70 -0.99
CA ASP A 109 -8.95 -12.99 -1.39
C ASP A 109 -8.55 -14.07 -0.37
N ASN A 110 -9.37 -15.11 -0.24
CA ASN A 110 -9.05 -16.32 0.52
C ASN A 110 -8.59 -16.09 1.98
N LEU A 111 -9.14 -15.07 2.66
CA LEU A 111 -8.84 -14.83 4.07
C LEU A 111 -9.42 -15.94 4.95
N SER A 112 -8.59 -16.49 5.85
CA SER A 112 -9.08 -17.41 6.89
C SER A 112 -9.84 -16.67 7.99
N GLU A 113 -10.69 -17.36 8.74
CA GLU A 113 -11.35 -16.81 9.94
C GLU A 113 -10.38 -16.29 11.01
N LYS A 114 -9.13 -16.76 10.99
CA LYS A 114 -8.06 -16.32 11.90
C LYS A 114 -7.24 -15.14 11.36
N VAL A 115 -7.72 -14.45 10.31
CA VAL A 115 -7.02 -13.30 9.72
C VAL A 115 -6.74 -12.22 10.77
N GLU A 116 -5.55 -11.62 10.71
CA GLU A 116 -5.09 -10.57 11.62
C GLU A 116 -4.39 -9.48 10.80
N GLY A 117 -4.26 -8.29 11.37
CA GLY A 117 -3.71 -7.11 10.69
C GLY A 117 -4.68 -5.94 10.81
N VAL A 118 -4.20 -4.71 10.56
CA VAL A 118 -5.01 -3.49 10.69
C VAL A 118 -6.26 -3.53 9.81
N LEU A 119 -6.11 -3.93 8.55
CA LEU A 119 -7.19 -4.04 7.58
C LEU A 119 -7.81 -5.44 7.57
N GLY A 120 -6.99 -6.49 7.50
CA GLY A 120 -7.45 -7.87 7.38
C GLY A 120 -8.38 -8.30 8.52
N LYS A 121 -8.15 -7.83 9.75
CA LYS A 121 -9.01 -8.18 10.89
C LYS A 121 -10.47 -7.76 10.73
N THR A 122 -10.75 -6.77 9.88
CA THR A 122 -12.10 -6.27 9.63
C THR A 122 -12.97 -7.28 8.90
N TYR A 123 -12.36 -8.29 8.28
CA TYR A 123 -13.04 -9.40 7.59
C TYR A 123 -13.35 -10.59 8.50
N ARG A 124 -12.96 -10.56 9.78
CA ARG A 124 -13.31 -11.64 10.72
C ARG A 124 -14.81 -11.63 11.03
N PRO A 125 -15.47 -12.81 11.12
CA PRO A 125 -16.91 -12.88 11.46
C PRO A 125 -17.27 -12.24 12.80
N ASP A 126 -16.35 -12.26 13.76
CA ASP A 126 -16.51 -11.74 15.12
C ASP A 126 -15.88 -10.34 15.32
N TYR A 127 -15.47 -9.67 14.24
CA TYR A 127 -14.84 -8.36 14.36
C TYR A 127 -15.83 -7.29 14.82
N VAL A 128 -15.52 -6.67 15.95
CA VAL A 128 -16.18 -5.44 16.42
C VAL A 128 -15.19 -4.29 16.29
N SER A 129 -15.57 -3.26 15.53
CA SER A 129 -14.70 -2.10 15.32
C SER A 129 -14.56 -1.29 16.61
N PRO A 130 -13.33 -1.06 17.11
CA PRO A 130 -13.09 -0.15 18.23
C PRO A 130 -13.08 1.32 17.80
N ALA A 131 -13.18 1.60 16.50
CA ALA A 131 -13.17 2.97 15.97
C ALA A 131 -14.31 3.79 16.56
N LYS A 132 -13.98 4.96 17.10
CA LYS A 132 -14.98 5.90 17.62
C LYS A 132 -15.82 6.46 16.46
N ILE A 133 -17.12 6.24 16.50
CA ILE A 133 -18.05 6.80 15.51
C ILE A 133 -18.28 8.29 15.83
N GLY A 134 -18.42 9.11 14.79
CA GLY A 134 -18.78 10.52 14.93
C GLY A 134 -17.63 11.47 15.27
N VAL A 135 -16.37 11.03 15.16
CA VAL A 135 -15.20 11.90 15.25
C VAL A 135 -14.48 11.97 13.90
N PRO A 136 -13.90 13.13 13.54
CA PRO A 136 -12.95 13.19 12.43
C PRO A 136 -11.78 12.24 12.70
N MET A 137 -11.37 11.46 11.69
CA MET A 137 -10.21 10.56 11.74
C MET A 137 -10.16 9.61 12.95
N PRO A 138 -11.09 8.64 13.03
CA PRO A 138 -11.08 7.69 14.13
C PRO A 138 -9.82 6.81 14.09
N VAL A 139 -9.12 6.74 15.22
CA VAL A 139 -7.96 5.88 15.39
C VAL A 139 -8.41 4.52 15.90
N LEU A 140 -8.00 3.43 15.23
CA LEU A 140 -8.33 2.05 15.62
C LEU A 140 -7.57 1.56 16.86
N GLY A 141 -6.37 2.09 17.09
CA GLY A 141 -5.45 1.65 18.13
C GLY A 141 -4.85 0.25 17.89
N GLY A 142 -3.99 -0.18 18.82
CA GLY A 142 -3.27 -1.45 18.76
C GLY A 142 -1.99 -1.41 17.95
N GLU A 143 -1.46 -0.20 17.72
CA GLU A 143 -0.21 0.08 17.02
C GLU A 143 0.98 -0.68 17.63
N ASP A 144 0.97 -0.94 18.93
CA ASP A 144 2.00 -1.68 19.64
C ASP A 144 2.10 -3.14 19.17
N LYS A 145 1.01 -3.71 18.65
CA LYS A 145 0.95 -5.06 18.08
C LYS A 145 1.57 -5.13 16.69
N TYR A 146 1.39 -4.06 15.90
CA TYR A 146 1.78 -4.00 14.49
C TYR A 146 3.08 -3.22 14.26
N LYS A 147 3.71 -2.68 15.32
CA LYS A 147 5.00 -1.99 15.23
C LYS A 147 6.06 -2.91 14.61
N THR A 148 6.65 -2.45 13.52
CA THR A 148 7.75 -3.11 12.81
C THR A 148 9.07 -2.35 13.03
N PRO A 149 10.24 -3.00 12.92
CA PRO A 149 11.54 -2.33 13.05
C PRO A 149 11.93 -1.49 11.83
N SER A 150 11.33 -1.74 10.66
CA SER A 150 11.54 -0.96 9.44
C SER A 150 10.35 -1.09 8.48
N LEU A 151 10.29 -0.19 7.48
CA LEU A 151 9.19 -0.14 6.49
C LEU A 151 9.00 -1.45 5.73
N MET A 152 10.08 -2.18 5.46
CA MET A 152 10.06 -3.45 4.72
C MET A 152 10.12 -4.68 5.63
N SER A 153 10.15 -4.50 6.95
CA SER A 153 10.21 -5.64 7.87
C SER A 153 8.84 -6.31 7.96
N PRO A 154 8.76 -7.63 7.75
CA PRO A 154 7.52 -8.37 7.96
C PRO A 154 7.29 -8.71 9.44
N LEU A 155 8.18 -8.29 10.33
CA LEU A 155 8.17 -8.68 11.73
C LEU A 155 7.35 -7.68 12.57
N CYS A 156 6.40 -8.21 13.33
CA CYS A 156 5.71 -7.50 14.40
C CYS A 156 5.22 -8.50 15.45
N LYS A 157 4.77 -8.02 16.62
CA LYS A 157 4.39 -8.89 17.75
C LYS A 157 3.30 -9.91 17.40
N VAL A 158 2.37 -9.55 16.52
CA VAL A 158 1.25 -10.39 16.09
C VAL A 158 1.31 -10.79 14.62
N CYS A 159 2.42 -10.48 13.95
CA CYS A 159 2.60 -10.81 12.53
C CYS A 159 2.74 -12.31 12.40
N ARG A 160 1.92 -12.88 11.52
CA ARG A 160 1.88 -14.33 11.26
C ARG A 160 2.68 -14.72 10.03
N PHE A 161 3.22 -13.73 9.30
CA PHE A 161 4.07 -13.99 8.15
C PHE A 161 5.38 -14.62 8.63
N GLN A 162 5.64 -15.83 8.17
CA GLN A 162 6.94 -16.49 8.32
C GLN A 162 7.60 -16.46 6.94
N PRO A 163 8.78 -15.83 6.79
CA PRO A 163 9.58 -16.04 5.60
C PRO A 163 9.79 -17.55 5.43
N ALA A 164 9.67 -18.06 4.20
CA ALA A 164 10.20 -19.39 3.92
C ALA A 164 11.66 -19.38 4.39
N ALA A 165 12.03 -20.32 5.27
CA ALA A 165 13.39 -20.39 5.79
C ALA A 165 14.33 -20.33 4.58
N ALA A 166 15.21 -19.32 4.54
CA ALA A 166 16.34 -19.36 3.64
C ALA A 166 16.99 -20.72 3.90
N ILE A 167 16.97 -21.60 2.91
CA ILE A 167 17.72 -22.85 2.98
C ILE A 167 19.15 -22.38 3.20
N ALA A 168 19.60 -22.49 4.45
CA ALA A 168 20.95 -22.15 4.82
C ALA A 168 21.81 -23.18 4.10
N SER A 169 22.34 -22.79 2.94
CA SER A 169 23.45 -23.49 2.32
C SER A 169 24.63 -23.32 3.26
N ALA A 170 24.90 -24.37 4.02
CA ALA A 170 26.13 -24.56 4.77
C ALA A 170 27.34 -24.64 3.81
#